data_AF-A0A8J5XN76-F1
#
_entry.id   AF-A0A8J5XN76-F1
#
_cell.length_a   1.000
_cell.length_b   1.000
_cell.length_c   1.000
_cell.angle_alpha   90.00
_cell.angle_beta   90.00
_cell.angle_gamma   90.00
#
_symmetry.space_group_name_H-M   'P 1'
#
loop_
_entity.id
_entity.type
_entity.pdbx_description
1 polymer ?
#
loop_
_entity_poly.entity_id
_entity_poly.type
_entity_poly.pdbx_seq_one_letter_code
_entity_poly.pdbx_strand_id
1 'polypeptide(L)'
;MGMRQAVRMSDLPTLKRFCKEMLDSKDAALLLEPAATYREWTSLHIAAWGQLKDPKKAKDMIELLLQTAKKCGVEPQYRALKASDTATALDLAKERREKLLSARTDDPNDLELKRNLDKVIDWLDKGLPEE
;
A
#
# COMPACT_ATOMS: atom_id res chain seq x y z
N MET A 1 7.29 -9.05 -15.54
CA MET A 1 6.32 -8.91 -14.43
C MET A 1 6.65 -7.61 -13.72
N GLY A 2 5.70 -6.70 -13.51
CA GLY A 2 5.98 -5.40 -12.87
C GLY A 2 5.73 -5.41 -11.36
N MET A 3 6.36 -4.51 -10.60
CA MET A 3 6.18 -4.37 -9.15
C MET A 3 4.70 -4.29 -8.73
N ARG A 4 3.91 -3.49 -9.46
CA ARG A 4 2.46 -3.34 -9.26
C ARG A 4 1.69 -4.66 -9.41
N GLN A 5 2.13 -5.52 -10.33
CA GLN A 5 1.53 -6.85 -10.53
C GLN A 5 1.88 -7.80 -9.38
N ALA A 6 3.11 -7.73 -8.84
CA ALA A 6 3.49 -8.49 -7.65
C ALA A 6 2.65 -8.09 -6.43
N VAL A 7 2.42 -6.79 -6.21
CA VAL A 7 1.51 -6.29 -5.16
C VAL A 7 0.08 -6.78 -5.37
N ARG A 8 -0.41 -6.75 -6.62
CA ARG A 8 -1.75 -7.24 -6.95
C ARG A 8 -1.91 -8.75 -6.71
N MET A 9 -0.85 -9.52 -6.93
CA MET A 9 -0.83 -10.98 -6.74
C MET A 9 -0.45 -11.43 -5.32
N SER A 10 -0.21 -10.49 -4.40
CA SER A 10 0.30 -10.80 -3.05
C SER A 10 1.68 -11.47 -3.04
N ASP A 11 2.47 -11.29 -4.10
CA ASP A 11 3.76 -11.97 -4.25
C ASP A 11 4.87 -11.22 -3.53
N LEU A 12 4.93 -11.44 -2.22
CA LEU A 12 5.97 -10.89 -1.33
C LEU A 12 7.40 -11.20 -1.76
N PRO A 13 7.76 -12.43 -2.20
CA PRO A 13 9.11 -12.75 -2.64
C PRO A 13 9.55 -11.88 -3.82
N THR A 14 8.69 -11.74 -4.84
CA THR A 14 8.96 -10.91 -6.01
C THR A 14 9.01 -9.43 -5.64
N LEU A 15 8.14 -8.98 -4.73
CA LEU A 15 8.16 -7.61 -4.24
C LEU A 15 9.47 -7.28 -3.51
N LYS A 16 9.94 -8.17 -2.62
CA LYS A 16 11.24 -8.04 -1.91
C LYS A 16 12.39 -7.94 -2.89
N ARG A 17 12.37 -8.75 -3.95
CA ARG A 17 13.38 -8.69 -5.00
C ARG A 17 13.38 -7.32 -5.69
N PHE A 18 12.22 -6.79 -6.10
CA PHE A 18 12.13 -5.44 -6.69
C PHE A 18 12.60 -4.34 -5.74
N CYS A 19 12.19 -4.40 -4.47
CA CYS A 19 12.65 -3.46 -3.44
C CYS A 19 14.17 -3.51 -3.29
N LYS A 20 14.77 -4.69 -3.28
CA LYS A 20 16.23 -4.85 -3.21
C LYS A 20 16.93 -4.28 -4.44
N GLU A 21 16.44 -4.59 -5.65
CA GLU A 21 17.00 -4.07 -6.90
C GLU A 21 16.92 -2.53 -6.98
N MET A 22 15.84 -1.93 -6.48
CA MET A 22 15.71 -0.47 -6.37
C MET A 22 16.68 0.14 -5.36
N LEU A 23 16.87 -0.50 -4.20
CA LEU A 23 17.83 -0.01 -3.20
C LEU A 23 19.27 -0.07 -3.71
N ASP A 24 19.61 -1.12 -4.44
CA ASP A 24 20.93 -1.31 -5.05
C ASP A 24 21.19 -0.28 -6.15
N SER A 25 20.19 -0.07 -7.02
CA SER A 25 20.26 0.90 -8.12
C SER A 25 20.05 2.36 -7.67
N LYS A 26 19.60 2.57 -6.43
CA LYS A 26 19.10 3.85 -5.90
C LYS A 26 18.03 4.51 -6.79
N ASP A 27 17.33 3.71 -7.58
CA ASP A 27 16.28 4.17 -8.47
C ASP A 27 14.92 3.94 -7.81
N ALA A 28 14.25 5.04 -7.49
CA ALA A 28 12.93 5.01 -6.85
C ALA A 28 11.80 5.29 -7.84
N ALA A 29 12.07 5.31 -9.15
CA ALA A 29 11.11 5.68 -10.17
C ALA A 29 9.89 4.75 -10.12
N LEU A 30 10.11 3.45 -9.92
CA LEU A 30 9.04 2.45 -9.82
C LEU A 30 8.07 2.65 -8.64
N LEU A 31 8.50 3.33 -7.57
CA LEU A 31 7.63 3.70 -6.45
C LEU A 31 6.77 4.90 -6.84
N LEU A 32 7.38 5.91 -7.46
CA LEU A 32 6.70 7.17 -7.77
C LEU A 32 5.86 7.10 -9.06
N GLU A 33 6.10 6.13 -9.91
CA GLU A 33 5.42 6.00 -11.19
C GLU A 33 3.96 5.52 -11.01
N PRO A 34 2.96 6.33 -11.42
CA PRO A 34 1.58 5.88 -11.47
C PRO A 34 1.40 4.79 -12.54
N ALA A 35 0.44 3.87 -12.33
CA ALA A 35 0.11 2.89 -13.36
C ALA A 35 -0.46 3.57 -14.62
N ALA A 36 -0.12 3.08 -15.81
CA ALA A 36 -0.75 3.47 -17.08
C ALA A 36 -2.20 2.94 -17.23
N THR A 37 -2.96 2.94 -16.15
CA THR A 37 -4.36 2.50 -16.08
C THR A 37 -5.22 3.71 -15.75
N TYR A 38 -6.52 3.66 -16.07
CA TYR A 38 -7.47 4.76 -15.83
C TYR A 38 -7.47 5.39 -14.43
N ARG A 39 -7.00 4.65 -13.41
CA ARG A 39 -6.96 5.12 -12.02
C ARG A 39 -5.59 5.62 -11.59
N GLU A 40 -4.55 5.41 -12.41
CA GLU A 40 -3.18 5.86 -12.13
C GLU A 40 -2.62 5.40 -10.78
N TRP A 41 -3.06 4.22 -10.32
CA TRP A 41 -2.69 3.69 -9.02
C TRP A 41 -1.21 3.30 -8.94
N THR A 42 -0.50 3.85 -7.96
CA THR A 42 0.85 3.39 -7.61
C THR A 42 0.80 2.04 -6.88
N SER A 43 1.95 1.42 -6.68
CA SER A 43 2.08 0.19 -5.87
C SER A 43 1.50 0.35 -4.46
N LEU A 44 1.59 1.53 -3.84
CA LEU A 44 0.99 1.82 -2.52
C LEU A 44 -0.54 1.79 -2.55
N HIS A 45 -1.16 2.41 -3.57
CA HIS A 45 -2.61 2.41 -3.73
C HIS A 45 -3.13 0.98 -3.93
N ILE A 46 -2.44 0.18 -4.74
CA ILE A 46 -2.79 -1.22 -4.98
C ILE A 46 -2.63 -2.05 -3.69
N ALA A 47 -1.58 -1.80 -2.89
CA ALA A 47 -1.38 -2.50 -1.63
C ALA A 47 -2.46 -2.15 -0.60
N ALA A 48 -2.79 -0.86 -0.48
CA ALA A 48 -3.83 -0.37 0.43
C ALA A 48 -5.24 -0.85 0.04
N TRP A 49 -5.54 -0.98 -1.26
CA TRP A 49 -6.87 -1.36 -1.75
C TRP A 49 -7.04 -2.86 -2.02
N GLY A 50 -6.05 -3.50 -2.66
CA GLY A 50 -6.21 -4.80 -3.32
C GLY A 50 -6.10 -6.02 -2.41
N GLN A 51 -5.54 -5.88 -1.21
CA GLN A 51 -5.05 -7.02 -0.40
C GLN A 51 -5.92 -7.31 0.83
N LEU A 52 -7.24 -7.09 0.69
CA LEU A 52 -8.23 -7.28 1.76
C LEU A 52 -8.55 -8.74 2.10
N LYS A 53 -8.13 -9.71 1.28
CA LYS A 53 -8.33 -11.14 1.61
C LYS A 53 -7.28 -11.67 2.58
N ASP A 54 -6.14 -10.99 2.67
CA ASP A 54 -4.97 -11.44 3.42
C ASP A 54 -4.30 -10.21 4.08
N PRO A 55 -4.95 -9.63 5.10
CA PRO A 55 -4.52 -8.35 5.66
C PRO A 55 -3.11 -8.39 6.27
N LYS A 56 -2.64 -9.56 6.71
CA LYS A 56 -1.25 -9.77 7.14
C LYS A 56 -0.27 -9.56 5.98
N LYS A 57 -0.56 -10.07 4.79
CA LYS A 57 0.28 -9.86 3.60
C LYS A 57 0.19 -8.42 3.12
N ALA A 58 -1.00 -7.81 3.17
CA ALA A 58 -1.18 -6.38 2.87
C ALA A 58 -0.26 -5.52 3.74
N LYS A 59 -0.25 -5.79 5.04
CA LYS A 59 0.61 -5.15 6.03
C LYS A 59 2.09 -5.29 5.65
N ASP A 60 2.58 -6.52 5.48
CA ASP A 60 3.97 -6.81 5.10
C ASP A 60 4.38 -6.07 3.79
N MET A 61 3.49 -6.01 2.81
CA MET A 61 3.78 -5.31 1.55
C MET A 61 3.85 -3.80 1.72
N ILE A 62 2.90 -3.19 2.46
CA ILE A 62 2.89 -1.75 2.70
C ILE A 62 4.12 -1.34 3.50
N GLU A 63 4.47 -2.11 4.53
CA GLU A 63 5.68 -1.90 5.33
C GLU A 63 6.93 -1.98 4.46
N LEU A 64 7.07 -3.03 3.64
CA LEU A 64 8.21 -3.17 2.75
C LEU A 64 8.31 -2.01 1.75
N LEU A 65 7.19 -1.59 1.15
CA LEU A 65 7.12 -0.47 0.21
C LEU A 65 7.55 0.85 0.86
N LEU A 66 7.00 1.16 2.03
CA LEU A 66 7.30 2.39 2.76
C LEU A 66 8.74 2.39 3.31
N GLN A 67 9.26 1.26 3.82
CA GLN A 67 10.66 1.14 4.22
C GLN A 67 11.60 1.37 3.04
N THR A 68 11.26 0.81 1.88
CA THR A 68 12.05 0.99 0.65
C THR A 68 12.04 2.46 0.24
N ALA A 69 10.86 3.09 0.24
CA ALA A 69 10.72 4.52 -0.05
C ALA A 69 11.50 5.40 0.93
N LYS A 70 11.52 5.05 2.22
CA LYS A 70 12.29 5.77 3.26
C LYS A 70 13.79 5.66 2.99
N LYS A 71 14.28 4.46 2.69
CA LYS A 71 15.68 4.23 2.32
C LYS A 71 16.09 4.91 1.01
N CYS A 72 15.16 5.07 0.07
CA CYS A 72 15.35 5.83 -1.16
C CYS A 72 15.17 7.36 -0.96
N GLY A 73 14.75 7.83 0.20
CA GLY A 73 14.52 9.25 0.48
C GLY A 73 13.26 9.84 -0.17
N VAL A 74 12.35 9.01 -0.68
CA VAL A 74 11.14 9.45 -1.39
C VAL A 74 9.84 9.17 -0.64
N GLU A 75 9.90 8.60 0.57
CA GLU A 75 8.73 8.25 1.40
C GLU A 75 7.66 9.36 1.52
N PRO A 76 7.99 10.63 1.86
CA PRO A 76 6.97 11.66 1.98
C PRO A 76 6.29 11.96 0.65
N GLN A 77 7.02 11.95 -0.47
CA GLN A 77 6.43 12.10 -1.80
C GLN A 77 5.55 10.91 -2.14
N TYR A 78 6.04 9.69 -1.90
CA TYR A 78 5.36 8.45 -2.21
C TYR A 78 4.02 8.30 -1.47
N ARG A 79 3.95 8.78 -0.21
CA ARG A 79 2.70 8.83 0.56
C ARG A 79 1.77 9.95 0.13
N ALA A 80 2.31 11.07 -0.33
CA ALA A 80 1.53 12.21 -0.82
C ALA A 80 1.03 12.05 -2.26
N LEU A 81 1.48 11.01 -2.98
CA LEU A 81 1.02 10.73 -4.34
C LEU A 81 -0.48 10.48 -4.37
N LYS A 82 -1.14 11.23 -5.24
CA LYS A 82 -2.56 11.07 -5.53
C LYS A 82 -2.73 10.22 -6.78
N ALA A 83 -3.72 9.34 -6.74
CA ALA A 83 -4.24 8.68 -7.92
C ALA A 83 -4.96 9.68 -8.85
N SER A 84 -5.35 9.24 -10.05
CA SER A 84 -6.14 10.03 -11.01
C SER A 84 -7.46 10.53 -10.39
N ASP A 85 -8.03 9.74 -9.47
CA ASP A 85 -9.25 10.04 -8.73
C ASP A 85 -9.05 11.11 -7.62
N THR A 86 -7.87 11.74 -7.56
CA THR A 86 -7.40 12.65 -6.49
C THR A 86 -7.29 12.03 -5.09
N ALA A 87 -7.71 10.78 -4.93
CA ALA A 87 -7.56 10.01 -3.71
C ALA A 87 -6.09 9.61 -3.48
N THR A 88 -5.59 9.88 -2.28
CA THR A 88 -4.31 9.35 -1.78
C THR A 88 -4.51 7.89 -1.34
N ALA A 89 -3.43 7.11 -1.24
CA ALA A 89 -3.51 5.74 -0.70
C ALA A 89 -4.19 5.69 0.69
N LEU A 90 -4.01 6.73 1.50
CA LEU A 90 -4.68 6.91 2.79
C LEU A 90 -6.18 7.15 2.65
N ASP A 91 -6.59 7.96 1.68
CA ASP A 91 -8.00 8.27 1.43
C ASP A 91 -8.74 7.02 0.96
N LEU A 92 -8.13 6.23 0.06
CA LEU A 92 -8.63 4.92 -0.34
C LEU A 92 -8.78 3.95 0.85
N ALA A 93 -7.82 3.94 1.77
CA ALA A 93 -7.90 3.10 2.97
C ALA A 93 -9.04 3.54 3.91
N LYS A 94 -9.24 4.86 4.09
CA LYS A 94 -10.35 5.43 4.87
C LYS A 94 -11.71 5.15 4.23
N GLU A 95 -11.86 5.42 2.93
CA GLU A 95 -13.10 5.15 2.19
C GLU A 95 -13.49 3.66 2.31
N ARG A 96 -12.49 2.77 2.25
CA ARG A 96 -12.72 1.34 2.38
C ARG A 96 -13.11 0.94 3.80
N ARG A 97 -12.50 1.53 4.83
CA ARG A 97 -12.90 1.35 6.23
C ARG A 97 -14.35 1.78 6.42
N GLU A 98 -14.76 2.92 5.87
CA GLU A 98 -16.15 3.39 5.93
C GLU A 98 -17.12 2.45 5.21
N LYS A 99 -16.74 1.93 4.04
CA LYS A 99 -17.55 0.91 3.33
C LYS A 99 -17.73 -0.37 4.17
N LEU A 100 -16.70 -0.81 4.88
CA LEU A 100 -16.77 -1.96 5.79
C LEU A 100 -17.50 -1.65 7.12
N LEU A 101 -17.52 -0.39 7.55
CA LEU A 101 -18.33 0.05 8.70
C LEU A 101 -19.82 0.11 8.32
N SER A 102 -20.11 0.54 7.09
CA SER A 102 -21.47 0.66 6.57
C SER A 102 -22.09 -0.69 6.21
N ALA A 103 -21.28 -1.66 5.77
CA ALA A 103 -21.68 -3.05 5.73
C ALA A 103 -21.81 -3.57 7.18
N ARG A 104 -23.03 -3.56 7.72
CA ARG A 104 -23.36 -4.18 9.03
C ARG A 104 -23.19 -5.69 8.94
N THR A 105 -21.96 -6.17 9.00
CA THR A 105 -21.65 -7.60 9.16
C THR A 105 -21.00 -7.78 10.52
N ASP A 106 -21.62 -8.58 11.38
CA ASP A 106 -21.08 -9.00 12.69
C ASP A 106 -20.05 -10.15 12.52
N ASP A 107 -19.39 -10.19 11.35
CA ASP A 107 -18.49 -11.25 10.99
C ASP A 107 -17.12 -11.01 11.67
N PRO A 108 -16.55 -12.00 12.37
CA PRO A 108 -15.25 -11.84 13.03
C PRO A 108 -14.13 -11.49 12.04
N ASN A 109 -14.27 -11.88 10.78
CA ASN A 109 -13.36 -11.50 9.69
C ASN A 109 -13.40 -9.99 9.38
N ASP A 110 -14.58 -9.36 9.44
CA ASP A 110 -14.75 -7.92 9.19
C ASP A 110 -14.14 -7.07 10.32
N LEU A 111 -14.23 -7.54 11.57
CA LEU A 111 -13.56 -6.90 12.71
C LEU A 111 -12.04 -6.94 12.58
N GLU A 112 -11.48 -8.09 12.18
CA GLU A 112 -10.03 -8.21 11.97
C GLU A 112 -9.58 -7.35 10.78
N LEU A 113 -10.37 -7.30 9.70
CA LEU A 113 -10.17 -6.41 8.56
C LEU A 113 -10.17 -4.93 8.97
N LYS A 114 -11.13 -4.50 9.79
CA LYS A 114 -11.18 -3.14 10.33
C LYS A 114 -9.92 -2.80 11.12
N ARG A 115 -9.45 -3.67 12.01
CA ARG A 115 -8.22 -3.44 12.80
C ARG A 115 -6.98 -3.36 11.92
N ASN A 116 -6.91 -4.17 10.87
CA ASN A 116 -5.79 -4.14 9.93
C ASN A 116 -5.80 -2.88 9.06
N LEU A 117 -6.98 -2.45 8.60
CA LEU A 117 -7.14 -1.17 7.90
C LEU A 117 -6.77 0.02 8.80
N ASP A 118 -7.16 0.00 10.07
CA ASP A 118 -6.82 1.05 11.03
C ASP A 118 -5.29 1.18 11.21
N LYS A 119 -4.58 0.05 11.31
CA LYS A 119 -3.11 0.02 11.32
C LYS A 119 -2.50 0.54 10.03
N VAL A 120 -3.04 0.13 8.87
CA VAL A 120 -2.57 0.62 7.57
C VAL A 120 -2.78 2.12 7.44
N ILE A 121 -3.93 2.63 7.88
CA ILE A 121 -4.21 4.07 7.92
C ILE A 121 -3.22 4.78 8.83
N ASP A 122 -2.97 4.27 10.04
CA ASP A 122 -1.99 4.86 10.98
C ASP A 122 -0.58 4.91 10.37
N TRP A 123 -0.15 3.86 9.66
CA TRP A 123 1.13 3.85 8.94
C TRP A 123 1.18 4.79 7.75
N LEU A 124 0.07 4.92 7.03
CA LEU A 124 -0.04 5.85 5.91
C LEU A 124 -0.21 7.31 6.37
N ASP A 125 -0.62 7.56 7.63
CA ASP A 125 -0.88 8.88 8.23
C ASP A 125 0.33 9.39 9.04
N LYS A 126 0.88 8.56 9.93
CA LYS A 126 2.05 8.89 10.77
C LYS A 126 3.39 8.42 10.20
N GLY A 127 3.36 7.43 9.33
CA GLY A 127 4.57 6.78 8.82
C GLY A 127 4.82 5.45 9.52
N LEU A 128 5.79 4.71 9.00
CA LEU A 128 6.24 3.49 9.65
C LEU A 128 6.86 3.82 11.01
N PRO A 129 6.49 3.10 12.09
CA PRO A 129 7.23 3.20 13.35
C PRO A 129 8.71 2.90 13.08
N GLU A 130 9.59 3.75 13.62
CA GLU A 130 11.03 3.50 13.61
C GLU A 130 11.31 2.36 14.59
N GLU A 131 11.36 1.13 14.06
CA GLU A 131 11.95 -0.01 14.77
C GLU A 131 13.47 -0.04 14.53
#